data_AF-A0A2K9F4T0-F1
#
_entry.id   AF-A0A2K9F4T0-F1
#
_cell.length_a   1.000
_cell.length_b   1.000
_cell.length_c   1.000
_cell.angle_alpha   90.00
_cell.angle_beta   90.00
_cell.angle_gamma   90.00
#
_symmetry.space_group_name_H-M   'P 1'
#
loop_
_entity.id
_entity.type
_entity.pdbx_description
1 polymer ?
#
loop_
_entity_poly.entity_id
_entity_poly.type
_entity_poly.pdbx_seq_one_letter_code
_entity_poly.pdbx_strand_id
1 'polypeptide(L)'
;MATERQSLAFRAVRSPTIRRLLILVLLIVAYQVWLTVQASGKVDPAVGDERDMRGRFSADVELGFPPERYHILRMQKHGRIAGTDGNTVHLRGVAPAGVDALAREYWIKRIVPPEDETPAGR
;
A
#
# COMPACT_ATOMS: atom_id res chain seq x y z
N MET A 1 28.55 10.61 38.37
CA MET A 1 27.25 11.33 38.28
C MET A 1 26.48 10.88 37.03
N ALA A 2 25.95 9.65 37.00
CA ALA A 2 25.23 9.13 35.83
C ALA A 2 24.09 8.15 36.18
N THR A 3 23.39 8.37 37.30
CA THR A 3 22.35 7.44 37.79
C THR A 3 20.98 8.10 37.98
N GLU A 4 20.85 9.41 37.78
CA GLU A 4 19.62 10.13 38.11
C GLU A 4 18.54 10.08 37.01
N ARG A 5 18.96 9.94 35.74
CA ARG A 5 18.04 9.93 34.57
C ARG A 5 17.13 8.70 34.50
N GLN A 6 17.53 7.56 35.04
CA GLN A 6 16.73 6.33 35.01
C GLN A 6 15.53 6.38 35.98
N SER A 7 15.62 7.17 37.06
CA SER A 7 14.60 7.22 38.12
C SER A 7 13.33 7.97 37.71
N LEU A 8 13.44 8.99 36.86
CA LEU A 8 12.32 9.80 36.40
C LEU A 8 11.48 9.08 35.35
N ALA A 9 12.13 8.36 34.43
CA ALA A 9 11.44 7.54 33.43
C ALA A 9 10.58 6.46 34.10
N PHE A 10 11.10 5.80 35.14
CA PHE A 10 10.38 4.74 35.86
C PHE A 10 9.25 5.26 36.76
N ARG A 11 9.39 6.47 37.32
CA ARG A 11 8.32 7.15 38.09
C ARG A 11 7.22 7.72 37.20
N ALA A 12 7.58 8.22 36.02
CA ALA A 12 6.64 8.76 35.04
C ALA A 12 5.69 7.67 34.49
N VAL A 13 6.20 6.46 34.25
CA VAL A 13 5.41 5.29 33.80
C VAL A 13 4.29 4.89 34.78
N ARG A 14 4.38 5.27 36.06
CA ARG A 14 3.36 4.98 37.09
C ARG A 14 2.15 5.92 37.05
N SER A 15 2.21 7.02 36.28
CA SER A 15 1.08 7.93 36.12
C SER A 15 0.00 7.29 35.23
N PRO A 16 -1.29 7.30 35.65
CA PRO A 16 -2.39 6.78 34.82
C PRO A 16 -2.47 7.51 33.47
N THR A 17 -2.07 8.77 33.41
CA THR A 17 -2.03 9.56 32.16
C THR A 17 -0.96 9.03 31.21
N ILE A 18 0.25 8.75 31.70
CA ILE A 18 1.34 8.22 30.88
C ILE A 18 1.02 6.81 30.40
N ARG A 19 0.41 5.97 31.26
CA ARG A 19 -0.08 4.65 30.85
C ARG A 19 -1.12 4.76 29.73
N ARG A 20 -2.08 5.68 29.80
CA ARG A 20 -3.08 5.91 28.74
C ARG A 20 -2.42 6.37 27.43
N LEU A 21 -1.47 7.30 27.50
CA LEU A 21 -0.71 7.76 26.33
C LEU A 21 0.11 6.63 25.71
N LEU A 22 0.78 5.81 26.51
CA LEU A 22 1.52 4.64 26.02
C LEU A 22 0.58 3.64 25.34
N ILE A 23 -0.62 3.39 25.89
CA ILE A 23 -1.63 2.54 25.24
C ILE A 23 -2.06 3.14 23.89
N LEU A 24 -2.30 4.45 23.82
CA LEU A 24 -2.67 5.11 22.57
C LEU A 24 -1.56 5.00 21.52
N VAL A 25 -0.32 5.25 21.91
CA VAL A 25 0.86 5.08 21.03
C VAL A 25 0.98 3.63 20.56
N LEU A 26 0.81 2.66 21.46
CA LEU A 26 0.83 1.24 21.12
C LEU A 26 -0.26 0.88 20.10
N LEU A 27 -1.49 1.39 20.27
CA LEU A 27 -2.59 1.19 19.33
C LEU A 27 -2.29 1.80 17.96
N ILE A 28 -1.72 2.99 17.92
CA ILE A 28 -1.29 3.64 16.67
C ILE A 28 -0.23 2.79 15.97
N VAL A 29 0.79 2.33 16.69
CA VAL A 29 1.85 1.49 16.13
C VAL A 29 1.28 0.16 15.63
N ALA A 30 0.43 -0.50 16.41
CA ALA A 30 -0.23 -1.74 16.00
C ALA A 30 -1.07 -1.54 14.73
N TYR A 31 -1.79 -0.42 14.62
CA TYR A 31 -2.54 -0.06 13.43
C TYR A 31 -1.62 0.16 12.21
N GLN A 32 -0.50 0.87 12.37
CA GLN A 32 0.48 1.08 11.30
C GLN A 32 1.13 -0.23 10.83
N VAL A 33 1.46 -1.13 11.76
CA VAL A 33 1.98 -2.47 11.43
C VAL A 33 0.93 -3.27 10.67
N TRP A 34 -0.33 -3.25 11.13
CA TRP A 34 -1.42 -3.94 10.45
C TRP A 34 -1.63 -3.43 9.02
N LEU A 35 -1.62 -2.11 8.79
CA LEU A 35 -1.69 -1.52 7.46
C LEU A 35 -0.52 -1.96 6.57
N THR A 36 0.68 -2.10 7.13
CA THR A 36 1.88 -2.52 6.38
C THR A 36 1.79 -3.97 5.95
N VAL A 37 1.37 -4.86 6.85
CA VAL A 37 1.16 -6.29 6.57
C VAL A 37 0.04 -6.50 5.55
N GLN A 38 -1.07 -5.75 5.68
CA GLN A 38 -2.16 -5.81 4.72
C GLN A 38 -1.77 -5.24 3.35
N ALA A 39 -0.88 -4.24 3.27
CA ALA A 39 -0.40 -3.72 2.00
C ALA A 39 0.61 -4.66 1.33
N SER A 40 1.53 -5.26 2.09
CA SER A 40 2.57 -6.15 1.52
C SER A 40 2.00 -7.45 0.96
N GLY A 41 0.89 -7.95 1.53
CA GLY A 41 0.20 -9.14 1.01
C GLY A 41 -0.56 -8.91 -0.30
N LYS A 42 -0.71 -7.66 -0.74
CA LYS A 42 -1.48 -7.32 -1.95
C LYS A 42 -0.63 -7.26 -3.20
N VAL A 43 0.66 -6.95 -3.09
CA VAL A 43 1.55 -6.76 -4.24
C VAL A 43 2.27 -8.07 -4.53
N ASP A 44 2.10 -8.59 -5.74
CA ASP A 44 2.84 -9.76 -6.19
C ASP A 44 4.35 -9.42 -6.32
N PRO A 45 5.27 -10.29 -5.87
CA PRO A 45 6.70 -10.03 -5.95
C PRO A 45 7.22 -9.73 -7.37
N ALA A 46 6.56 -10.23 -8.41
CA ALA A 46 6.93 -9.99 -9.81
C ALA A 46 6.49 -8.62 -10.35
N VAL A 47 5.74 -7.83 -9.55
CA VAL A 47 5.31 -6.49 -9.96
C VAL A 47 6.51 -5.56 -10.12
N GLY A 48 6.75 -5.17 -11.38
CA GLY A 48 7.82 -4.26 -11.74
C GLY A 48 9.15 -4.95 -12.05
N ASP A 49 9.15 -6.25 -12.36
CA ASP A 49 10.32 -6.91 -12.98
C ASP A 49 10.61 -6.33 -14.38
N GLU A 50 9.56 -6.07 -15.15
CA GLU A 50 9.66 -5.46 -16.48
C GLU A 50 9.50 -3.93 -16.41
N ARG A 51 10.62 -3.23 -16.27
CA ARG A 51 10.66 -1.76 -16.21
C ARG A 51 11.11 -1.14 -17.53
N ASP A 52 10.49 -0.01 -17.87
CA ASP A 52 10.94 0.87 -18.94
C ASP A 52 12.23 1.62 -18.54
N MET A 53 12.81 2.35 -19.51
CA MET A 53 14.02 3.16 -19.31
C MET A 53 13.88 4.23 -18.21
N ARG A 54 12.65 4.56 -17.81
CA ARG A 54 12.33 5.54 -16.75
C ARG A 54 12.00 4.85 -15.42
N GLY A 55 12.19 3.54 -15.32
CA GLY A 55 11.92 2.75 -14.12
C GLY A 55 10.42 2.54 -13.84
N ARG A 56 9.54 2.77 -14.82
CA ARG A 56 8.09 2.57 -14.72
C ARG A 56 7.70 1.25 -15.34
N PHE A 57 6.57 0.71 -14.94
CA PHE A 57 6.11 -0.60 -15.39
C PHE A 57 4.58 -0.65 -15.50
N SER A 58 4.09 -1.77 -16.01
CA SER A 58 2.66 -2.04 -16.10
C SER A 58 2.22 -2.84 -14.88
N ALA A 59 0.98 -2.66 -14.45
CA ALA A 59 0.43 -3.36 -13.30
C ALA A 59 -1.07 -3.54 -13.47
N ASP A 60 -1.56 -4.72 -13.12
CA ASP A 60 -2.97 -5.03 -13.10
C ASP A 60 -3.48 -4.96 -11.66
N VAL A 61 -4.49 -4.13 -11.45
CA VAL A 61 -5.04 -3.85 -10.13
C VAL A 61 -6.40 -4.53 -10.00
N GLU A 62 -6.46 -5.58 -9.19
CA GLU A 62 -7.69 -6.32 -8.91
C GLU A 62 -8.44 -5.67 -7.74
N LEU A 63 -9.72 -5.38 -7.94
CA LEU A 63 -10.64 -4.92 -6.90
C LEU A 63 -11.58 -6.05 -6.47
N GLY A 64 -12.13 -5.93 -5.26
CA GLY A 64 -13.17 -6.85 -4.78
C GLY A 64 -14.55 -6.65 -5.44
N PHE A 65 -14.69 -5.65 -6.30
CA PHE A 65 -15.95 -5.20 -6.89
C PHE A 65 -15.68 -4.44 -8.22
N PRO A 66 -16.72 -4.23 -9.05
CA PRO A 66 -16.57 -3.48 -10.29
C PRO A 66 -16.12 -2.03 -10.04
N PRO A 67 -15.06 -1.54 -10.72
CA PRO A 67 -14.50 -0.23 -10.44
C PRO A 67 -15.41 0.91 -10.88
N GLU A 68 -15.84 1.74 -9.93
CA GLU A 68 -16.54 2.99 -10.24
C GLU A 68 -15.59 4.15 -10.60
N ARG A 69 -16.15 5.25 -11.12
CA ARG A 69 -15.40 6.46 -11.54
C ARG A 69 -14.41 6.97 -10.50
N TYR A 70 -14.77 6.95 -9.22
CA TYR A 70 -13.88 7.35 -8.14
C TYR A 70 -12.58 6.54 -8.11
N HIS A 71 -12.69 5.21 -8.21
CA HIS A 71 -11.57 4.28 -8.20
C HIS A 71 -10.65 4.51 -9.40
N ILE A 72 -11.25 4.65 -10.58
CA ILE A 72 -10.51 4.94 -11.83
C ILE A 72 -9.73 6.25 -11.69
N LEU A 73 -10.35 7.33 -11.23
CA LEU A 73 -9.69 8.63 -11.07
C LEU A 73 -8.58 8.58 -10.01
N ARG A 74 -8.75 7.77 -8.96
CA ARG A 74 -7.70 7.56 -7.94
C ARG A 74 -6.50 6.83 -8.56
N MET A 75 -6.74 5.75 -9.28
CA MET A 75 -5.70 4.95 -9.94
C MET A 75 -4.96 5.74 -11.04
N GLN A 76 -5.68 6.57 -11.78
CA GLN A 76 -5.14 7.42 -12.84
C GLN A 76 -4.10 8.45 -12.34
N LYS A 77 -4.05 8.74 -11.02
CA LYS A 77 -2.99 9.58 -10.45
C LYS A 77 -1.63 8.90 -10.42
N HIS A 78 -1.59 7.57 -10.49
CA HIS A 78 -0.39 6.76 -10.34
C HIS A 78 0.07 6.10 -11.65
N GLY A 79 -0.77 6.12 -12.70
CA GLY A 79 -0.47 5.59 -14.03
C GLY A 79 -1.54 5.95 -15.04
N ARG A 80 -1.40 5.46 -16.27
CA ARG A 80 -2.42 5.59 -17.32
C ARG A 80 -3.31 4.35 -17.32
N ILE A 81 -4.62 4.54 -17.42
CA ILE A 81 -5.58 3.45 -17.57
C ILE A 81 -5.48 2.92 -19.00
N ALA A 82 -5.16 1.64 -19.16
CA ALA A 82 -5.14 0.96 -20.46
C ALA A 82 -6.45 0.22 -20.75
N GLY A 83 -7.20 -0.13 -19.71
CA GLY A 83 -8.48 -0.81 -19.84
C GLY A 83 -9.03 -1.23 -18.50
N THR A 84 -10.19 -1.87 -18.53
CA THR A 84 -10.81 -2.48 -17.37
C THR A 84 -11.48 -3.76 -17.82
N ASP A 85 -11.18 -4.87 -17.16
CA ASP A 85 -11.81 -6.16 -17.39
C ASP A 85 -12.41 -6.69 -16.09
N GLY A 86 -13.74 -6.78 -16.04
CA GLY A 86 -14.48 -7.12 -14.82
C GLY A 86 -14.10 -6.22 -13.63
N ASN A 87 -13.38 -6.78 -12.65
CA ASN A 87 -12.92 -6.09 -11.45
C ASN A 87 -11.45 -5.66 -11.52
N THR A 88 -10.78 -5.87 -12.65
CA THR A 88 -9.36 -5.59 -12.84
C THR A 88 -9.18 -4.34 -13.68
N VAL A 89 -8.30 -3.45 -13.23
CA VAL A 89 -7.94 -2.23 -13.96
C VAL A 89 -6.49 -2.32 -14.40
N HIS A 90 -6.27 -2.25 -15.71
CA HIS A 90 -4.95 -2.31 -16.31
C HIS A 90 -4.29 -0.94 -16.28
N LEU A 91 -3.14 -0.82 -15.60
CA LEU A 91 -2.36 0.40 -15.52
C LEU A 91 -1.04 0.27 -16.26
N ARG A 92 -0.65 1.36 -16.94
CA ARG A 92 0.62 1.49 -17.66
C ARG A 92 1.42 2.69 -17.14
N GLY A 93 2.74 2.54 -17.08
CA GLY A 93 3.64 3.63 -16.69
C GLY A 93 3.61 3.98 -15.21
N VAL A 94 3.29 3.00 -14.36
CA VAL A 94 3.24 3.14 -12.91
C VAL A 94 4.66 3.21 -12.35
N ALA A 95 4.92 4.15 -11.45
CA ALA A 95 6.19 4.23 -10.73
C ALA A 95 6.17 3.32 -9.49
N PRO A 96 7.32 2.86 -8.95
CA PRO A 96 7.35 2.04 -7.73
C PRO A 96 6.56 2.64 -6.56
N ALA A 97 6.76 3.93 -6.27
CA ALA A 97 6.02 4.64 -5.23
C ALA A 97 4.50 4.75 -5.50
N GLY A 98 4.10 4.64 -6.77
CA GLY A 98 2.70 4.57 -7.18
C GLY A 98 2.06 3.24 -6.80
N VAL A 99 2.77 2.12 -6.97
CA VAL A 99 2.30 0.80 -6.50
C VAL A 99 2.15 0.79 -4.99
N ASP A 100 3.14 1.33 -4.25
CA ASP A 100 3.06 1.42 -2.80
C ASP A 100 1.86 2.26 -2.34
N ALA A 101 1.55 3.34 -3.05
CA ALA A 101 0.39 4.18 -2.77
C ALA A 101 -0.93 3.44 -3.06
N LEU A 102 -1.00 2.68 -4.15
CA LEU A 102 -2.15 1.86 -4.52
C LEU A 102 -2.37 0.71 -3.52
N ALA A 103 -1.32 0.00 -3.11
CA ALA A 103 -1.43 -1.13 -2.18
C ALA A 103 -2.02 -0.74 -0.81
N ARG A 104 -1.83 0.52 -0.39
CA ARG A 104 -2.40 1.07 0.86
C ARG A 104 -3.89 1.33 0.79
N GLU A 105 -4.46 1.33 -0.39
CA GLU A 105 -5.87 1.62 -0.59
C GLU A 105 -6.71 0.39 -0.22
N TYR A 106 -7.71 0.57 0.64
CA TYR A 106 -8.37 -0.57 1.30
C TYR A 106 -9.20 -1.42 0.33
N TRP A 107 -9.69 -0.83 -0.77
CA TRP A 107 -10.50 -1.52 -1.78
C TRP A 107 -9.68 -2.28 -2.83
N ILE A 108 -8.36 -2.06 -2.88
CA ILE A 108 -7.48 -2.84 -3.74
C ILE A 108 -7.22 -4.18 -3.08
N LYS A 109 -7.53 -5.25 -3.82
CA LYS A 109 -7.42 -6.63 -3.34
C LYS A 109 -6.04 -7.19 -3.68
N ARG A 110 -5.59 -7.05 -4.92
CA ARG A 110 -4.25 -7.47 -5.36
C ARG A 110 -3.72 -6.54 -6.44
N ILE A 111 -2.40 -6.48 -6.55
CA ILE A 111 -1.66 -5.87 -7.65
C ILE A 111 -0.75 -6.96 -8.20
N VAL A 112 -0.94 -7.31 -9.46
CA VAL A 112 -0.21 -8.38 -10.14
C VAL A 112 0.54 -7.79 -11.35
N PRO A 113 1.63 -8.42 -11.81
CA PRO A 113 2.20 -8.08 -13.11
C PRO A 113 1.11 -8.19 -14.19
N PRO A 114 1.21 -7.43 -15.29
CA PRO A 114 0.29 -7.60 -16.40
C PRO A 114 0.34 -9.06 -16.85
N GLU A 115 -0.82 -9.70 -17.02
CA GLU A 115 -0.82 -10.95 -17.78
C GLU A 115 -0.31 -10.61 -19.18
N ASP A 116 0.72 -11.31 -19.63
CA ASP A 116 1.26 -11.17 -20.99
C ASP A 116 0.06 -11.12 -21.93
N GLU A 117 -0.11 -9.99 -22.61
CA GLU A 117 -1.07 -9.89 -23.69
C GLU A 117 -0.64 -10.95 -24.71
N THR A 118 -1.23 -12.15 -24.64
CA THR A 118 -1.46 -12.94 -25.84
C THR A 118 -2.14 -11.94 -26.76
N PRO A 119 -1.50 -11.52 -27.86
CA PRO A 119 -2.02 -10.43 -28.67
C PRO A 119 -3.43 -10.87 -29.07
N ALA A 120 -4.43 -10.11 -28.63
CA ALA A 120 -5.80 -10.32 -29.03
C ALA A 120 -5.81 -10.16 -30.55
N GLY A 121 -5.78 -11.30 -31.24
CA GLY A 121 -5.72 -11.35 -32.68
C GLY A 121 -7.00 -10.74 -33.25
N ARG A 122 -6.89 -9.53 -33.80
CA ARG A 122 -7.27 -9.16 -35.18
C ARG A 122 -7.17 -7.66 -35.39
#